data_AF-A0A1Q7GTF1-F1
#
_entry.id   AF-A0A1Q7GTF1-F1
#
_cell.length_a   1.000
_cell.length_b   1.000
_cell.length_c   1.000
_cell.angle_alpha   90.00
_cell.angle_beta   90.00
_cell.angle_gamma   90.00
#
_symmetry.space_group_name_H-M   'P 1'
#
loop_
_entity.id
_entity.type
_entity.pdbx_description
1 polymer ?
#
loop_
_entity_poly.entity_id
_entity_poly.type
_entity_poly.pdbx_seq_one_letter_code
_entity_poly.pdbx_strand_id
1 'polypeptide(L)'
;MGFAAATACGRSSSGSPTCGIALIAGPSLITQQLANARAVITDPPRGLPDSLPALVVQQKTGEGAVIVGRDAEGRLSMQYRGPGFPPQGYGVLVVDDTSQRAMGVLVVNGTEPVNDPHIGTIIGGSNALNLYGVRVDWSSVSNPRCPLFGPASATS
;
A
#
# COMPACT_ATOMS: atom_id res chain seq x y z
N MET A 1 39.06 -0.03 34.45
CA MET A 1 38.28 -1.07 33.74
C MET A 1 36.84 -0.99 34.22
N GLY A 2 35.88 -0.80 33.32
CA GLY A 2 34.46 -0.80 33.66
C GLY A 2 33.67 0.09 32.71
N PHE A 3 33.18 -0.51 31.62
CA PHE A 3 32.63 0.13 30.44
C PHE A 3 31.31 0.87 30.70
N ALA A 4 31.13 1.99 29.99
CA ALA A 4 29.89 2.75 29.92
C ALA A 4 28.74 1.88 29.39
N ALA A 5 27.71 1.67 30.21
CA ALA A 5 26.45 1.10 29.77
C ALA A 5 25.62 2.20 29.09
N ALA A 6 25.70 2.25 27.76
CA ALA A 6 24.76 2.98 26.94
C ALA A 6 23.37 2.36 27.14
N THR A 7 22.47 3.09 27.78
CA THR A 7 21.03 2.81 27.75
C THR A 7 20.55 3.00 26.32
N ALA A 8 20.51 1.90 25.57
CA ALA A 8 19.88 1.87 24.25
C ALA A 8 18.38 2.16 24.42
N CYS A 9 18.03 3.43 24.28
CA CYS A 9 16.66 3.86 24.06
C CYS A 9 16.04 3.01 22.95
N GLY A 10 14.90 2.37 23.23
CA GLY A 10 13.98 1.92 22.22
C GLY A 10 13.57 3.10 21.35
N ARG A 11 14.28 3.32 20.25
CA ARG A 11 13.93 4.33 19.25
C ARG A 11 12.93 3.66 18.33
N SER A 12 11.66 3.98 18.58
CA SER A 12 10.57 3.88 17.60
C SER A 12 11.11 4.10 16.18
N SER A 13 10.70 3.24 15.24
CA SER A 13 10.99 3.29 13.80
C SER A 13 10.35 4.51 13.12
N SER A 14 10.60 5.68 13.70
CA SER A 14 10.08 6.99 13.38
C SER A 14 11.26 7.96 13.52
N GLY A 15 11.98 8.20 12.41
CA GLY A 15 12.91 9.33 12.35
C GLY A 15 14.31 9.09 11.80
N SER A 16 14.56 8.11 10.94
CA SER A 16 15.77 8.13 10.09
C SER A 16 15.44 8.86 8.77
N PRO A 17 16.25 9.87 8.35
CA PRO A 17 16.00 10.62 7.12
C PRO A 17 15.97 9.72 5.87
N THR A 18 16.70 8.61 5.92
CA THR A 18 16.71 7.54 4.91
C THR A 18 15.38 6.80 4.79
N CYS A 19 14.69 6.49 5.90
CA CYS A 19 13.34 5.91 5.80
C CYS A 19 12.32 6.95 5.33
N GLY A 20 12.48 8.21 5.71
CA GLY A 20 11.64 9.30 5.19
C GLY A 20 11.72 9.45 3.68
N ILE A 21 12.91 9.31 3.09
CA ILE A 21 13.10 9.35 1.63
C ILE A 21 12.53 8.07 0.97
N ALA A 22 12.75 6.90 1.56
CA ALA A 22 12.23 5.63 1.03
C ALA A 22 10.69 5.61 0.95
N LEU A 23 10.01 6.17 1.96
CA LEU A 23 8.54 6.28 2.01
C LEU A 23 7.97 7.25 0.97
N ILE A 24 8.79 8.12 0.37
CA ILE A 24 8.40 9.02 -0.73
C ILE A 24 8.74 8.40 -2.10
N ALA A 25 9.91 7.75 -2.20
CA ALA A 25 10.38 7.17 -3.45
C ALA A 25 9.52 5.97 -3.89
N GLY A 26 9.16 5.08 -2.96
CA GLY A 26 8.45 3.85 -3.31
C GLY A 26 7.06 4.08 -3.92
N PRO A 27 6.17 4.92 -3.34
CA PRO A 27 4.88 5.21 -3.96
C PRO A 27 5.00 5.82 -5.36
N SER A 28 6.03 6.65 -5.59
CA SER A 28 6.30 7.25 -6.91
C SER A 28 6.72 6.22 -7.96
N LEU A 29 7.53 5.21 -7.57
CA LEU A 29 7.91 4.12 -8.47
C LEU A 29 6.71 3.23 -8.81
N ILE A 30 5.82 3.00 -7.85
CA ILE A 30 4.62 2.18 -8.05
C ILE A 30 3.62 2.90 -8.96
N THR A 31 3.42 4.21 -8.80
CA THR A 31 2.58 4.99 -9.72
C THR A 31 3.20 5.10 -11.12
N GLN A 32 4.53 5.16 -11.23
CA GLN A 32 5.22 5.05 -12.52
C GLN A 32 5.03 3.68 -13.18
N GLN A 33 5.02 2.60 -12.41
CA GLN A 33 4.72 1.26 -12.93
C GLN A 33 3.27 1.15 -13.41
N LEU A 34 2.34 1.86 -12.78
CA LEU A 34 0.95 1.89 -13.22
C LEU A 34 0.80 2.51 -14.62
N ALA A 35 1.69 3.42 -15.02
CA ALA A 35 1.75 3.93 -16.39
C ALA A 35 2.34 2.92 -17.40
N ASN A 36 2.84 1.77 -16.94
CA ASN A 36 3.34 0.69 -17.79
C ASN A 36 2.27 -0.39 -17.97
N ALA A 37 1.64 -0.42 -19.14
CA ALA A 37 0.54 -1.34 -19.47
C ALA A 37 0.84 -2.84 -19.22
N ARG A 38 2.11 -3.28 -19.20
CA ARG A 38 2.47 -4.68 -18.90
C ARG A 38 2.44 -5.02 -17.41
N ALA A 39 2.64 -4.01 -16.56
CA ALA A 39 2.62 -4.16 -15.11
C ALA A 39 1.18 -4.12 -14.57
N VAL A 40 0.23 -3.57 -15.32
CA VAL A 40 -1.19 -3.49 -14.92
C VAL A 40 -1.80 -4.89 -14.83
N ILE A 41 -2.53 -5.11 -13.73
CA ILE A 41 -3.29 -6.32 -13.47
C ILE A 41 -4.73 -6.06 -13.90
N THR A 42 -5.24 -6.92 -14.78
CA THR A 42 -6.59 -6.82 -15.33
C THR A 42 -7.60 -7.73 -14.63
N ASP A 43 -7.13 -8.74 -13.89
CA ASP A 43 -7.95 -9.68 -13.13
C ASP A 43 -7.48 -9.73 -11.67
N PRO A 44 -8.37 -9.63 -10.67
CA PRO A 44 -7.96 -9.60 -9.27
C PRO A 44 -7.19 -10.88 -8.88
N PRO A 45 -6.03 -10.75 -8.21
CA PRO A 45 -5.21 -11.91 -7.85
C PRO A 45 -5.99 -12.86 -6.94
N ARG A 46 -5.81 -14.18 -7.16
CA ARG A 46 -6.43 -15.22 -6.33
C ARG A 46 -5.67 -15.37 -5.03
N GLY A 47 -6.39 -15.69 -3.95
CA GLY A 47 -5.77 -15.94 -2.64
C GLY A 47 -5.29 -14.68 -1.92
N LEU A 48 -5.97 -13.54 -2.14
CA LEU A 48 -5.77 -12.36 -1.32
C LEU A 48 -6.06 -12.68 0.17
N PRO A 49 -5.23 -12.20 1.11
CA PRO A 49 -5.51 -12.36 2.53
C PRO A 49 -6.73 -11.55 2.94
N ASP A 50 -7.36 -11.89 4.07
CA ASP A 50 -8.55 -11.20 4.59
C ASP A 50 -8.29 -9.71 4.90
N SER A 51 -7.04 -9.35 5.17
CA SER A 51 -6.63 -7.96 5.35
C SER A 51 -5.25 -7.70 4.76
N LEU A 52 -5.06 -6.50 4.20
CA LEU A 52 -3.77 -6.02 3.71
C LEU A 52 -3.43 -4.68 4.36
N PRO A 53 -2.13 -4.37 4.56
CA PRO A 53 -1.75 -3.03 4.96
C PRO A 53 -2.07 -2.04 3.83
N ALA A 54 -2.41 -0.82 4.21
CA ALA A 54 -2.72 0.25 3.28
C ALA A 54 -2.03 1.56 3.66
N LEU A 55 -1.64 2.33 2.65
CA LEU A 55 -0.96 3.62 2.84
C LEU A 55 -1.59 4.68 1.93
N VAL A 56 -2.03 5.78 2.54
CA VAL A 56 -2.46 6.97 1.80
C VAL A 56 -1.24 7.80 1.42
N VAL A 57 -0.99 7.90 0.11
CA VAL A 57 0.14 8.64 -0.45
C VAL A 57 -0.01 10.13 -0.11
N GLN A 58 1.11 10.79 0.20
CA GLN A 58 1.24 12.18 0.67
C GLN A 58 0.85 12.44 2.14
N GLN A 59 0.37 11.44 2.89
CA GLN A 59 0.11 11.59 4.32
C GLN A 59 1.10 10.79 5.15
N LYS A 60 1.91 11.50 5.96
CA LYS A 60 2.90 10.90 6.87
C LYS A 60 2.28 10.02 7.98
N THR A 61 0.96 10.06 8.13
CA THR A 61 0.17 9.31 9.12
C THR A 61 -0.97 8.52 8.46
N GLY A 62 -0.97 8.40 7.13
CA GLY A 62 -2.03 7.74 6.36
C GLY A 62 -1.92 6.21 6.31
N GLU A 63 -1.23 5.60 7.28
CA GLU A 63 -1.13 4.15 7.40
C GLU A 63 -2.45 3.59 7.95
N GLY A 64 -2.88 2.48 7.39
CA GLY A 64 -4.08 1.76 7.81
C GLY A 64 -4.06 0.33 7.30
N ALA A 65 -5.23 -0.30 7.30
CA ALA A 65 -5.44 -1.60 6.70
C ALA A 65 -6.64 -1.56 5.75
N VAL A 66 -6.68 -2.44 4.77
CA VAL A 66 -7.89 -2.73 4.02
C VAL A 66 -8.37 -4.12 4.37
N ILE A 67 -9.67 -4.26 4.60
CA ILE A 67 -10.32 -5.56 4.70
C ILE A 67 -10.71 -5.98 3.28
N VAL A 68 -10.25 -7.15 2.86
CA VAL A 68 -10.53 -7.68 1.53
C VAL A 68 -11.87 -8.41 1.56
N GLY A 69 -12.74 -8.06 0.63
CA GLY A 69 -14.03 -8.67 0.46
C GLY A 69 -14.43 -8.70 -1.01
N ARG A 70 -15.70 -9.01 -1.25
CA ARG A 70 -16.31 -8.95 -2.57
C ARG A 70 -17.63 -8.18 -2.51
N ASP A 71 -17.94 -7.47 -3.58
CA ASP A 71 -19.25 -6.84 -3.73
C ASP A 71 -20.34 -7.88 -4.09
N ALA A 72 -21.59 -7.40 -4.22
CA ALA A 72 -22.72 -8.25 -4.57
C ALA A 72 -22.61 -8.87 -5.98
N GLU A 73 -21.81 -8.26 -6.85
CA GLU A 73 -21.49 -8.72 -8.22
C GLU A 73 -20.27 -9.67 -8.25
N GLY A 74 -19.67 -9.96 -7.08
CA GLY A 74 -18.51 -10.83 -6.95
C GLY A 74 -17.17 -10.19 -7.32
N ARG A 75 -17.13 -8.87 -7.58
CA ARG A 75 -15.91 -8.10 -7.83
C ARG A 75 -15.18 -7.79 -6.53
N LEU A 76 -13.90 -7.48 -6.63
CA LEU A 76 -13.06 -7.16 -5.48
C LEU A 76 -13.54 -5.87 -4.80
N SER A 77 -13.81 -5.94 -3.50
CA SER A 77 -14.15 -4.78 -2.68
C SER A 77 -13.19 -4.72 -1.50
N MET A 78 -12.56 -3.58 -1.27
CA MET A 78 -11.61 -3.39 -0.18
C MET A 78 -12.09 -2.29 0.75
N GLN A 79 -12.26 -2.58 2.04
CA GLN A 79 -12.71 -1.60 3.01
C GLN A 79 -11.53 -1.03 3.79
N TYR A 80 -11.19 0.23 3.53
CA TYR A 80 -10.11 0.94 4.22
C TYR A 80 -10.48 1.26 5.67
N ARG A 81 -9.55 0.95 6.57
CA ARG A 81 -9.57 1.16 8.02
C ARG A 81 -8.34 1.98 8.38
N GLY A 82 -8.51 3.28 8.49
CA GLY A 82 -7.46 4.22 8.85
C GLY A 82 -7.92 5.66 8.69
N PRO A 83 -7.13 6.62 9.18
CA PRO A 83 -7.37 8.03 8.93
C PRO A 83 -6.96 8.42 7.49
N GLY A 84 -7.47 9.55 7.00
CA GLY A 84 -6.87 10.19 5.83
C GLY A 84 -7.32 9.68 4.46
N PHE A 85 -8.34 8.82 4.40
CA PHE A 85 -8.90 8.38 3.11
C PHE A 85 -9.41 9.60 2.31
N PRO A 86 -8.91 9.80 1.07
CA PRO A 86 -9.23 10.99 0.30
C PRO A 86 -10.65 10.92 -0.27
N PRO A 87 -11.31 12.08 -0.49
CA PRO A 87 -12.64 12.12 -1.12
C PRO A 87 -12.61 11.78 -2.60
N GLN A 88 -11.45 11.90 -3.24
CA GLN A 88 -11.22 11.62 -4.66
C GLN A 88 -9.83 11.02 -4.86
N GLY A 89 -9.69 10.20 -5.90
CA GLY A 89 -8.46 9.48 -6.20
C GLY A 89 -8.73 8.05 -6.60
N TYR A 90 -7.73 7.20 -6.41
CA TYR A 90 -7.80 5.78 -6.77
C TYR A 90 -6.92 4.94 -5.83
N GLY A 91 -7.29 3.67 -5.68
CA GLY A 91 -6.52 2.66 -4.98
C GLY A 91 -5.61 1.90 -5.95
N VAL A 92 -4.45 1.47 -5.47
CA VAL A 92 -3.50 0.63 -6.20
C VAL A 92 -3.11 -0.56 -5.33
N LEU A 93 -3.61 -1.74 -5.69
CA LEU A 93 -3.17 -3.01 -5.14
C LEU A 93 -1.78 -3.34 -5.69
N VAL A 94 -0.82 -3.45 -4.79
CA VAL A 94 0.57 -3.77 -5.12
C VAL A 94 0.77 -5.26 -4.95
N VAL A 95 1.12 -5.93 -6.03
CA VAL A 95 1.43 -7.36 -6.04
C VAL A 95 2.91 -7.54 -6.37
N ASP A 96 3.60 -8.34 -5.59
CA ASP A 96 4.98 -8.72 -5.91
C ASP A 96 5.00 -9.70 -7.08
N ASP A 97 5.73 -9.37 -8.14
CA ASP A 97 5.82 -10.20 -9.34
C ASP A 97 6.50 -11.55 -9.06
N THR A 98 7.49 -11.57 -8.16
CA THR A 98 8.26 -12.78 -7.84
C THR A 98 7.45 -13.80 -7.04
N SER A 99 6.77 -13.36 -5.97
CA SER A 99 5.99 -14.23 -5.08
C SER A 99 4.52 -14.33 -5.46
N GLN A 100 4.04 -13.52 -6.41
CA GLN A 100 2.63 -13.40 -6.79
C GLN A 100 1.71 -13.11 -5.59
N ARG A 101 2.25 -12.43 -4.56
CA ARG A 101 1.52 -12.10 -3.33
C ARG A 101 1.17 -10.62 -3.30
N ALA A 102 -0.02 -10.31 -2.80
CA ALA A 102 -0.39 -8.93 -2.50
C ALA A 102 0.43 -8.43 -1.31
N MET A 103 1.14 -7.32 -1.52
CA MET A 103 1.99 -6.68 -0.51
C MET A 103 1.23 -5.63 0.29
N GLY A 104 0.30 -4.93 -0.35
CA GLY A 104 -0.49 -3.88 0.28
C GLY A 104 -1.24 -3.03 -0.73
N VAL A 105 -1.93 -2.01 -0.25
CA VAL A 105 -2.70 -1.09 -1.08
C VAL A 105 -2.25 0.35 -0.87
N LEU A 106 -1.95 1.03 -1.97
CA LEU A 106 -1.71 2.48 -1.95
C LEU A 106 -3.01 3.20 -2.28
N VAL A 107 -3.31 4.26 -1.54
CA VAL A 107 -4.42 5.16 -1.84
C VAL A 107 -3.84 6.47 -2.31
N VAL A 108 -4.04 6.78 -3.59
CA VAL A 108 -3.46 7.96 -4.24
C VAL A 108 -4.53 9.01 -4.38
N ASN A 109 -4.29 10.19 -3.80
CA ASN A 109 -5.08 11.37 -4.09
C ASN A 109 -4.52 12.01 -5.38
N GLY A 110 -5.23 11.84 -6.49
CA GLY A 110 -4.79 12.31 -7.80
C GLY A 110 -5.73 11.87 -8.93
N THR A 111 -5.34 12.18 -10.16
CA THR A 111 -6.10 11.81 -11.36
C THR A 111 -5.97 10.31 -11.63
N GLU A 112 -7.11 9.68 -11.84
CA GLU A 112 -7.20 8.25 -12.17
C GLU A 112 -6.50 7.92 -13.51
N PRO A 113 -5.88 6.73 -13.64
CA PRO A 113 -5.32 6.28 -14.91
C PRO A 113 -6.40 6.15 -15.98
N VAL A 114 -6.16 6.74 -17.15
CA VAL A 114 -7.14 6.78 -18.24
C VAL A 114 -7.02 5.50 -19.07
N ASN A 115 -8.13 4.77 -19.23
CA ASN A 115 -8.27 3.51 -19.98
C ASN A 115 -7.66 2.25 -19.34
N ASP A 116 -7.18 2.31 -18.09
CA ASP A 116 -6.76 1.09 -17.40
C ASP A 116 -7.98 0.35 -16.81
N PRO A 117 -8.00 -1.00 -16.86
CA PRO A 117 -9.04 -1.77 -16.20
C PRO A 117 -8.84 -1.73 -14.69
N HIS A 118 -9.87 -1.29 -13.97
CA HIS A 118 -9.91 -1.43 -12.52
C HIS A 118 -10.34 -2.86 -12.16
N ILE A 119 -9.71 -3.42 -11.13
CA ILE A 119 -9.96 -4.78 -10.63
C ILE A 119 -11.04 -4.83 -9.55
N GLY A 120 -11.47 -3.67 -9.07
CA GLY A 120 -12.47 -3.56 -8.00
C GLY A 120 -12.65 -2.14 -7.48
N THR A 121 -13.04 -2.05 -6.22
CA THR A 121 -13.32 -0.77 -5.53
C THR A 121 -12.69 -0.78 -4.14
N ILE A 122 -12.16 0.37 -3.71
CA ILE A 122 -11.75 0.62 -2.33
C ILE A 122 -12.69 1.64 -1.69
N ILE A 123 -13.19 1.32 -0.49
CA ILE A 123 -14.21 2.09 0.22
C ILE A 123 -13.62 2.57 1.54
N GLY A 124 -13.67 3.88 1.76
CA GLY A 124 -13.23 4.51 3.01
C GLY A 124 -14.22 5.56 3.47
N GLY A 125 -14.78 5.39 4.67
CA GLY A 125 -15.85 6.24 5.17
C GLY A 125 -17.08 6.19 4.26
N SER A 126 -17.44 7.33 3.67
CA SER A 126 -18.56 7.47 2.73
C SER A 126 -18.14 7.48 1.26
N ASN A 127 -16.84 7.33 0.96
CA ASN A 127 -16.30 7.47 -0.39
C ASN A 127 -15.87 6.11 -0.94
N ALA A 128 -16.14 5.88 -2.21
CA ALA A 128 -15.71 4.71 -2.97
C ALA A 128 -14.83 5.17 -4.14
N LEU A 129 -13.64 4.59 -4.25
CA LEU A 129 -12.66 4.89 -5.29
C LEU A 129 -12.36 3.61 -6.09
N ASN A 130 -12.00 3.76 -7.37
CA ASN A 130 -11.63 2.60 -8.18
C ASN A 130 -10.31 1.99 -7.68
N LEU A 131 -10.22 0.66 -7.73
CA LEU A 131 -9.04 -0.09 -7.33
C LEU A 131 -8.37 -0.66 -8.59
N TYR A 132 -7.12 -0.28 -8.80
CA TYR A 132 -6.24 -0.81 -9.83
C TYR A 132 -5.29 -1.82 -9.23
N GLY A 133 -4.75 -2.73 -10.05
CA GLY A 133 -3.69 -3.63 -9.62
C GLY A 133 -2.43 -3.41 -10.44
N VAL A 134 -1.27 -3.50 -9.80
CA VAL A 134 0.03 -3.41 -10.46
C VAL A 134 0.95 -4.49 -9.91
N ARG A 135 1.67 -5.15 -10.82
CA ARG A 135 2.78 -6.04 -10.50
C ARG A 135 4.05 -5.23 -10.43
N VAL A 136 4.78 -5.37 -9.34
CA VAL A 136 6.08 -4.71 -9.16
C VAL A 136 7.09 -5.74 -8.65
N ASP A 137 8.36 -5.53 -8.98
CA ASP A 137 9.43 -6.21 -8.27
C ASP A 137 9.55 -5.58 -6.87
N TRP A 138 9.12 -6.29 -5.82
CA TRP A 138 9.03 -5.72 -4.47
C TRP A 138 10.38 -5.26 -3.93
N SER A 139 11.46 -5.98 -4.25
CA SER A 139 12.84 -5.61 -3.91
C SER A 139 13.26 -4.26 -4.49
N SER A 140 12.68 -3.86 -5.63
CA SER A 140 12.98 -2.59 -6.29
C SER A 140 12.22 -1.41 -5.70
N VAL A 141 11.08 -1.64 -5.05
CA VAL A 141 10.19 -0.56 -4.54
C VAL A 141 10.15 -0.46 -3.01
N SER A 142 10.61 -1.49 -2.30
CA SER A 142 10.59 -1.56 -0.84
C SER A 142 11.94 -1.98 -0.29
N ASN A 143 12.41 -1.28 0.76
CA ASN A 143 13.67 -1.58 1.41
C ASN A 143 13.38 -2.35 2.72
N PRO A 144 13.98 -3.53 2.97
CA PRO A 144 13.74 -4.27 4.22
C PRO A 144 14.15 -3.50 5.48
N ARG A 145 15.02 -2.48 5.37
CA ARG A 145 15.36 -1.57 6.50
C ARG A 145 14.31 -0.48 6.74
N CYS A 146 13.47 -0.20 5.75
CA CYS A 146 12.43 0.83 5.75
C CYS A 146 11.25 0.31 4.91
N PRO A 147 10.44 -0.63 5.45
CA PRO A 147 9.36 -1.23 4.69
C PRO A 147 8.33 -0.17 4.30
N LEU A 148 7.87 -0.24 3.05
CA LEU A 148 6.95 0.76 2.49
C LEU A 148 5.56 0.72 3.14
N PHE A 149 5.12 -0.48 3.50
CA PHE A 149 3.97 -0.69 4.35
C PHE A 149 4.49 -0.98 5.76
N GLY A 150 3.94 -0.33 6.79
CA GLY A 150 4.18 -0.74 8.18
C GLY A 150 3.83 -2.22 8.40
N PRO A 151 4.28 -2.82 9.51
CA PRO A 151 3.86 -4.18 9.84
C PRO A 151 2.34 -4.25 9.80
N ALA A 152 1.79 -5.19 9.02
CA ALA A 152 0.36 -5.47 9.03
C ALA A 152 -0.06 -5.54 10.49
N SER A 153 -0.99 -4.68 10.90
CA SER A 153 -1.36 -4.57 12.31
C SER A 153 -1.83 -5.93 12.78
N ALA A 154 -0.94 -6.67 13.45
CA ALA A 154 -1.25 -7.90 14.11
C ALA A 154 -2.22 -7.51 15.21
N THR A 155 -3.51 -7.70 14.94
CA THR A 155 -4.52 -7.54 15.97
C THR A 155 -4.23 -8.67 16.96
N SER A 156 -3.66 -8.30 18.11
CA SER A 156 -3.50 -9.19 19.26
C SER A 156 -4.84 -9.33 19.98
#